data_AF-A0A511D2Q7-F1
#
_entry.id   AF-A0A511D2Q7-F1
#
_cell.length_a   1.000
_cell.length_b   1.000
_cell.length_c   1.000
_cell.angle_alpha   90.00
_cell.angle_beta   90.00
_cell.angle_gamma   90.00
#
_symmetry.space_group_name_H-M   'P 1'
#
loop_
_entity.id
_entity.type
_entity.pdbx_description
1 polymer ?
#
loop_
_entity_poly.entity_id
_entity_poly.type
_entity_poly.pdbx_seq_one_letter_code
_entity_poly.pdbx_strand_id
1 'polypeptide(L)'
;MTGRSGRRAAADNGAATTRGGTRAGAAPDLVPLRITAVSAAAVLLAQPVWAGLFITGQVSYLGAHGGGAFVALLLVLCQLVAVLVLWRPGHGSPGPVLYSVAELGLVITQMALGGARVLAVHIPLGVALIGTALLFARWACSDRGARRRGRAAR
;
A
#
# COMPACT_ATOMS: atom_id res chain seq x y z
N MET A 1 -68.62 36.12 1.34
CA MET A 1 -68.16 37.12 0.35
C MET A 1 -66.70 36.80 0.01
N THR A 2 -66.39 35.85 -0.86
CA THR A 2 -66.31 35.91 -2.35
C THR A 2 -65.28 36.89 -2.91
N GLY A 3 -64.21 36.35 -3.51
CA GLY A 3 -63.27 37.07 -4.38
C GLY A 3 -62.44 36.09 -5.22
N ARG A 4 -62.83 35.92 -6.49
CA ARG A 4 -62.26 35.03 -7.51
C ARG A 4 -61.36 35.83 -8.46
N SER A 5 -60.46 35.13 -9.17
CA SER A 5 -59.81 35.51 -10.45
C SER A 5 -58.65 36.52 -10.34
N GLY A 6 -57.44 36.32 -10.88
CA GLY A 6 -56.98 35.49 -11.99
C GLY A 6 -56.25 36.37 -13.02
N ARG A 7 -54.92 36.25 -13.16
CA ARG A 7 -54.09 36.71 -14.30
C ARG A 7 -52.82 35.86 -14.31
N ARG A 8 -52.79 34.82 -15.16
CA ARG A 8 -52.17 34.73 -16.49
C ARG A 8 -50.63 34.55 -16.45
N ALA A 9 -50.26 33.40 -17.01
CA ALA A 9 -48.94 32.90 -17.33
C ALA A 9 -48.06 33.88 -18.11
N ALA A 10 -46.75 33.81 -17.85
CA ALA A 10 -45.71 33.97 -18.85
C ALA A 10 -44.57 33.02 -18.47
N ALA A 11 -44.19 32.20 -19.44
CA ALA A 11 -43.04 31.32 -19.37
C ALA A 11 -41.76 32.15 -19.15
N ASP A 12 -40.81 31.60 -18.39
CA ASP A 12 -39.43 31.76 -18.81
C ASP A 12 -38.68 30.44 -18.66
N ASN A 13 -38.14 30.02 -19.80
CA ASN A 13 -37.42 28.79 -20.00
C ASN A 13 -35.97 28.98 -19.54
N GLY A 14 -35.37 27.91 -19.06
CA GLY A 14 -33.94 27.68 -19.30
C GLY A 14 -32.98 28.55 -18.51
N ALA A 15 -32.80 28.23 -17.23
CA ALA A 15 -31.46 28.29 -16.64
C ALA A 15 -31.05 26.86 -16.32
N ALA A 16 -30.50 26.19 -17.33
CA ALA A 16 -29.64 25.04 -17.12
C ALA A 16 -28.53 25.49 -16.18
N THR A 17 -28.69 25.23 -14.89
CA THR A 17 -27.58 25.24 -13.95
C THR A 17 -26.68 24.10 -14.39
N THR A 18 -25.74 24.43 -15.26
CA THR A 18 -24.54 23.65 -15.50
C THR A 18 -23.91 23.45 -14.13
N ARG A 19 -24.19 22.30 -13.50
CA ARG A 19 -23.30 21.74 -12.48
C ARG A 19 -22.01 21.39 -13.19
N GLY A 20 -21.23 22.41 -13.51
CA GLY A 20 -19.80 22.33 -13.75
C GLY A 20 -19.14 21.98 -12.42
N GLY A 21 -19.44 20.80 -11.91
CA GLY A 21 -18.59 20.13 -10.96
C GLY A 21 -17.35 19.74 -11.74
N THR A 22 -16.39 20.67 -11.82
CA THR A 22 -14.99 20.30 -11.98
C THR A 22 -14.75 19.14 -11.03
N ARG A 23 -14.54 17.94 -11.59
CA ARG A 23 -14.15 16.76 -10.82
C ARG A 23 -12.91 17.21 -10.06
N ALA A 24 -13.09 17.55 -8.79
CA ALA A 24 -12.00 17.80 -7.85
C ALA A 24 -11.03 16.65 -8.07
N GLY A 25 -9.79 16.98 -8.46
CA GLY A 25 -8.82 16.01 -8.96
C GLY A 25 -8.84 14.77 -8.09
N ALA A 26 -9.21 13.63 -8.69
CA ALA A 26 -9.37 12.38 -7.97
C ALA A 26 -8.10 12.14 -7.15
N ALA A 27 -8.24 12.08 -5.83
CA ALA A 27 -7.11 11.75 -4.97
C ALA A 27 -6.50 10.43 -5.50
N PRO A 28 -5.18 10.36 -5.69
CA PRO A 28 -4.58 9.20 -6.31
C PRO A 28 -4.88 7.96 -5.46
N ASP A 29 -5.30 6.89 -6.15
CA ASP A 29 -5.82 5.69 -5.51
C ASP A 29 -4.72 5.00 -4.68
N LEU A 30 -4.99 4.78 -3.40
CA LEU A 30 -4.10 4.09 -2.47
C LEU A 30 -4.28 2.56 -2.50
N VAL A 31 -5.29 2.06 -3.22
CA VAL A 31 -5.58 0.62 -3.33
C VAL A 31 -4.36 -0.18 -3.81
N PRO A 32 -3.59 0.22 -4.84
CA PRO A 32 -2.40 -0.54 -5.26
C PRO A 32 -1.35 -0.67 -4.15
N LEU A 33 -1.14 0.41 -3.39
CA LEU A 33 -0.21 0.42 -2.27
C LEU A 33 -0.69 -0.50 -1.13
N ARG A 34 -2.00 -0.51 -0.85
CA ARG A 34 -2.59 -1.38 0.17
C ARG A 34 -2.50 -2.85 -0.22
N ILE A 35 -2.84 -3.17 -1.47
CA ILE A 35 -2.77 -4.55 -1.98
C ILE A 35 -1.34 -5.07 -1.88
N THR A 36 -0.37 -4.29 -2.38
CA THR A 36 1.05 -4.69 -2.36
C THR A 36 1.57 -4.86 -0.94
N ALA A 37 1.32 -3.88 -0.05
CA ALA A 37 1.77 -3.95 1.35
C ALA A 37 1.15 -5.11 2.14
N VAL A 38 -0.15 -5.34 2.01
CA VAL A 38 -0.83 -6.45 2.70
C VAL A 38 -0.36 -7.80 2.15
N SER A 39 -0.20 -7.90 0.83
CA SER A 39 0.31 -9.13 0.21
C SER A 39 1.76 -9.42 0.63
N ALA A 40 2.62 -8.40 0.68
CA ALA A 40 3.99 -8.52 1.14
C ALA A 40 4.05 -9.01 2.60
N ALA A 41 3.25 -8.40 3.48
CA ALA A 41 3.16 -8.83 4.87
C ALA A 41 2.65 -10.27 5.00
N ALA A 42 1.65 -10.67 4.20
CA ALA A 42 1.10 -12.02 4.22
C ALA A 42 2.13 -13.08 3.79
N VAL A 43 2.87 -12.84 2.70
CA VAL A 43 3.90 -13.79 2.25
C VAL A 43 5.07 -13.85 3.24
N LEU A 44 5.47 -12.73 3.83
CA LEU A 44 6.52 -12.69 4.86
C LEU A 44 6.09 -13.41 6.14
N LEU A 45 4.82 -13.36 6.52
CA LEU A 45 4.26 -14.16 7.62
C LEU A 45 4.29 -15.67 7.32
N ALA A 46 4.14 -16.07 6.06
CA ALA A 46 4.20 -17.48 5.66
C ALA A 46 5.63 -18.04 5.62
N GLN A 47 6.66 -17.19 5.41
CA GLN A 47 8.07 -17.58 5.35
C GLN A 47 8.54 -18.45 6.53
N PRO A 48 8.31 -18.09 7.81
CA PRO A 48 8.74 -18.92 8.94
C PRO A 48 8.03 -20.27 9.00
N VAL A 49 6.81 -20.40 8.45
CA VAL A 49 6.11 -21.69 8.36
C VAL A 49 6.85 -22.60 7.37
N TRP A 50 7.14 -22.12 6.16
CA TRP A 50 7.88 -22.90 5.16
C TRP A 50 9.31 -23.21 5.60
N ALA A 51 10.00 -22.24 6.22
CA ALA A 51 11.32 -22.46 6.79
C ALA A 51 11.29 -23.49 7.92
N GLY A 52 10.29 -23.40 8.81
CA GLY A 52 10.06 -24.34 9.91
C GLY A 52 9.85 -25.77 9.40
N LEU A 53 8.94 -25.95 8.43
CA LEU A 53 8.70 -27.25 7.80
C LEU A 53 9.98 -27.83 7.17
N PHE A 54 10.74 -26.98 6.47
CA PHE A 54 12.04 -27.37 5.90
C PHE A 54 13.03 -27.86 6.97
N ILE A 55 13.26 -27.10 8.04
CA ILE A 55 14.24 -27.49 9.08
C ILE A 55 13.78 -28.68 9.92
N THR A 56 12.47 -28.98 9.95
CA THR A 56 11.92 -30.20 10.56
C THR A 56 12.00 -31.44 9.64
N GLY A 57 12.63 -31.33 8.47
CA GLY A 57 12.91 -32.46 7.57
C GLY A 57 12.06 -32.53 6.30
N GLN A 58 11.10 -31.62 6.11
CA GLN A 58 10.28 -31.59 4.90
C GLN A 58 10.98 -30.78 3.80
N VAL A 59 12.00 -31.38 3.18
CA VAL A 59 12.94 -30.72 2.24
C VAL A 59 12.24 -30.01 1.07
N SER A 60 11.08 -30.49 0.64
CA SER A 60 10.25 -29.87 -0.40
C SER A 60 9.86 -28.41 -0.09
N TYR A 61 9.75 -28.04 1.18
CA TYR A 61 9.41 -26.68 1.60
C TYR A 61 10.56 -25.68 1.46
N LEU A 62 11.79 -26.13 1.16
CA LEU A 62 12.88 -25.22 0.78
C LEU A 62 12.54 -24.45 -0.51
N GLY A 63 11.91 -25.12 -1.47
CA GLY A 63 11.42 -24.49 -2.69
C GLY A 63 10.30 -23.49 -2.42
N ALA A 64 9.35 -23.82 -1.53
CA ALA A 64 8.28 -22.91 -1.13
C ALA A 64 8.82 -21.66 -0.41
N HIS A 65 9.77 -21.84 0.52
CA HIS A 65 10.45 -20.75 1.20
C HIS A 65 11.19 -19.83 0.21
N GLY A 66 12.01 -20.41 -0.68
CA GLY A 66 12.75 -19.66 -1.71
C GLY A 66 11.84 -18.94 -2.71
N GLY A 67 10.83 -19.64 -3.25
CA GLY A 67 9.84 -19.03 -4.15
C GLY A 67 9.05 -17.91 -3.47
N GLY A 68 8.68 -18.10 -2.22
CA GLY A 68 8.04 -17.06 -1.41
C GLY A 68 8.93 -15.84 -1.17
N ALA A 69 10.25 -16.01 -1.06
CA ALA A 69 11.18 -14.89 -0.97
C ALA A 69 11.22 -14.06 -2.27
N PHE A 70 11.15 -14.71 -3.44
CA PHE A 70 11.00 -13.99 -4.72
C PHE A 70 9.66 -13.26 -4.84
N VAL A 71 8.56 -13.88 -4.38
CA VAL A 71 7.25 -13.22 -4.34
C VAL A 71 7.29 -11.99 -3.41
N ALA A 72 7.92 -12.11 -2.23
CA ALA A 72 8.12 -10.99 -1.32
C ALA A 72 8.93 -9.86 -1.98
N LEU A 73 10.04 -10.21 -2.66
CA LEU A 73 10.87 -9.25 -3.40
C LEU A 73 10.04 -8.47 -4.44
N LEU A 74 9.25 -9.16 -5.26
CA LEU A 74 8.41 -8.52 -6.28
C LEU A 74 7.33 -7.63 -5.66
N LEU A 75 6.68 -8.09 -4.58
CA LEU A 75 5.64 -7.31 -3.90
C LEU A 75 6.21 -6.04 -3.26
N VAL A 76 7.38 -6.12 -2.61
CA VAL A 76 8.05 -4.96 -2.02
C VAL A 76 8.57 -4.00 -3.10
N LEU A 77 9.02 -4.53 -4.26
CA LEU A 77 9.35 -3.68 -5.41
C LEU A 77 8.12 -2.94 -5.95
N CYS A 78 6.99 -3.64 -6.11
CA CYS A 78 5.72 -3.03 -6.50
C CYS A 78 5.24 -1.99 -5.46
N GLN A 79 5.44 -2.26 -4.16
CA GLN A 79 5.17 -1.31 -3.09
C GLN A 79 6.04 -0.05 -3.24
N LEU A 80 7.33 -0.20 -3.54
CA LEU A 80 8.25 0.93 -3.80
C LEU A 80 7.78 1.75 -5.00
N VAL A 81 7.43 1.10 -6.12
CA VAL A 81 6.89 1.78 -7.30
C VAL A 81 5.60 2.52 -6.96
N ALA A 82 4.69 1.89 -6.22
CA ALA A 82 3.43 2.52 -5.80
C ALA A 82 3.67 3.77 -4.95
N VAL A 83 4.59 3.72 -3.96
CA VAL A 83 4.90 4.93 -3.17
C VAL A 83 5.57 6.01 -4.00
N LEU A 84 6.41 5.66 -4.98
CA LEU A 84 7.06 6.62 -5.89
C LEU A 84 6.05 7.31 -6.79
N VAL A 85 5.12 6.57 -7.41
CA VAL A 85 4.03 7.13 -8.22
C VAL A 85 3.13 8.05 -7.39
N LEU A 86 2.90 7.68 -6.13
CA LEU A 86 2.12 8.48 -5.19
C LEU A 86 2.91 9.66 -4.60
N TRP A 87 4.24 9.71 -4.75
CA TRP A 87 5.08 10.73 -4.15
C TRP A 87 5.27 11.92 -5.11
N ARG A 88 5.32 13.13 -4.54
CA ARG A 88 5.58 14.38 -5.27
C ARG A 88 6.81 15.04 -4.66
N PRO A 89 7.93 15.15 -5.40
CA PRO A 89 9.11 15.87 -4.94
C PRO A 89 8.74 17.28 -4.44
N GLY A 90 9.20 17.66 -3.24
CA GLY A 90 8.95 18.98 -2.64
C GLY A 90 7.60 19.17 -1.91
N HIS A 91 6.63 18.26 -2.08
CA HIS A 91 5.26 18.43 -1.55
C HIS A 91 4.77 17.26 -0.68
N GLY A 92 5.57 16.20 -0.51
CA GLY A 92 5.22 15.03 0.28
C GLY A 92 6.39 14.48 1.09
N SER A 93 6.09 13.94 2.29
CA SER A 93 7.09 13.30 3.13
C SER A 93 7.77 12.14 2.39
N PRO A 94 9.12 12.08 2.36
CA PRO A 94 9.85 10.97 1.74
C PRO A 94 9.81 9.69 2.58
N GLY A 95 9.25 9.73 3.80
CA GLY A 95 9.25 8.61 4.75
C GLY A 95 8.79 7.28 4.16
N PRO A 96 7.65 7.20 3.44
CA PRO A 96 7.19 5.94 2.84
C PRO A 96 8.11 5.42 1.74
N VAL A 97 8.77 6.31 0.99
CA VAL A 97 9.76 5.91 -0.03
C VAL A 97 10.99 5.30 0.63
N LEU A 98 11.54 5.99 1.63
CA LEU A 98 12.68 5.49 2.40
C LEU A 98 12.38 4.15 3.09
N TYR A 99 11.15 3.99 3.60
CA TYR A 99 10.70 2.74 4.20
C TYR A 99 10.69 1.60 3.19
N SER A 100 10.05 1.79 2.03
CA SER A 100 10.01 0.77 0.98
C SER A 100 11.39 0.43 0.43
N VAL A 101 12.31 1.41 0.34
CA VAL A 101 13.70 1.17 -0.04
C VAL A 101 14.42 0.32 1.00
N ALA A 102 14.29 0.65 2.29
CA ALA A 102 14.90 -0.11 3.37
C ALA A 102 14.35 -1.53 3.43
N GLU A 103 13.04 -1.70 3.30
CA GLU A 103 12.37 -3.00 3.26
C GLU A 103 12.85 -3.85 2.08
N LEU A 104 12.98 -3.25 0.88
CA LEU A 104 13.54 -3.93 -0.28
C LEU A 104 14.98 -4.41 -0.03
N GLY A 105 15.82 -3.55 0.56
CA GLY A 105 17.18 -3.91 0.95
C GLY A 105 17.22 -5.03 1.99
N LEU A 106 16.30 -5.05 2.95
CA LEU A 106 16.17 -6.12 3.94
C LEU A 106 15.77 -7.45 3.28
N VAL A 107 14.83 -7.46 2.33
CA VAL A 107 14.47 -8.68 1.58
C VAL A 107 15.67 -9.24 0.82
N ILE A 108 16.41 -8.39 0.09
CA ILE A 108 17.61 -8.81 -0.65
C ILE A 108 18.66 -9.38 0.30
N THR A 109 18.89 -8.70 1.43
CA THR A 109 19.80 -9.16 2.48
C THR A 109 19.37 -10.51 3.04
N GLN A 110 18.07 -10.73 3.26
CA GLN A 110 17.53 -12.00 3.72
C GLN A 110 17.78 -13.14 2.72
N MET A 111 17.60 -12.87 1.42
CA MET A 111 17.90 -13.85 0.36
C MET A 111 19.39 -14.22 0.35
N ALA A 112 20.28 -13.24 0.48
CA ALA A 112 21.72 -13.48 0.56
C ALA A 112 22.11 -14.30 1.81
N LEU A 113 21.64 -13.91 3.00
CA LEU A 113 21.91 -14.62 4.26
C LEU A 113 21.35 -16.05 4.25
N GLY A 114 20.14 -16.23 3.72
CA GLY A 114 19.48 -17.54 3.61
C GLY A 114 20.20 -18.45 2.62
N GLY A 115 20.67 -17.92 1.49
CA GLY A 115 21.50 -18.62 0.52
C GLY A 115 22.87 -19.00 1.07
N ALA A 116 23.51 -18.09 1.82
CA ALA A 116 24.80 -18.30 2.48
C ALA A 116 24.70 -19.15 3.77
N ARG A 117 23.48 -19.57 4.18
CA ARG A 117 23.23 -20.35 5.40
C ARG A 117 23.70 -19.68 6.70
N VAL A 118 23.74 -18.35 6.75
CA VAL A 118 24.08 -17.58 7.96
C VAL A 118 22.84 -17.47 8.86
N LEU A 119 22.38 -18.62 9.36
CA LEU A 119 21.07 -18.75 10.02
C LEU A 119 20.93 -17.91 11.29
N ALA A 120 22.02 -17.76 12.04
CA ALA A 120 22.07 -16.98 13.28
C ALA A 120 21.66 -15.51 13.08
N VAL A 121 21.91 -14.95 11.89
CA VAL A 121 21.50 -13.57 11.53
C VAL A 121 20.23 -13.59 10.69
N HIS A 122 20.10 -14.54 9.78
CA HIS A 122 18.94 -14.68 8.90
C HIS A 122 17.63 -14.75 9.71
N ILE A 123 17.56 -15.64 10.71
CA ILE A 123 16.31 -15.90 11.45
C ILE A 123 15.86 -14.65 12.24
N PRO A 124 16.67 -14.03 13.11
CA PRO A 124 16.22 -12.85 13.86
C PRO A 124 15.88 -11.67 12.94
N LEU A 125 16.67 -11.44 11.89
CA LEU A 125 16.42 -10.37 10.94
C LEU A 125 15.14 -10.63 10.12
N GLY A 126 14.84 -11.88 9.78
CA GLY A 126 13.58 -12.28 9.13
C GLY A 126 12.37 -11.99 10.01
N VAL A 127 12.45 -12.26 11.32
CA VAL A 127 11.39 -11.91 12.28
C VAL A 127 11.21 -10.38 12.37
N ALA A 128 12.30 -9.62 12.42
CA ALA A 128 12.24 -8.16 12.42
C ALA A 128 11.60 -7.61 11.13
N LEU A 129 11.92 -8.18 9.97
CA LEU A 129 11.35 -7.82 8.67
C LEU A 129 9.83 -8.05 8.60
N ILE A 130 9.33 -9.13 9.21
CA ILE A 130 7.87 -9.35 9.34
C ILE A 130 7.23 -8.19 10.10
N GLY A 131 7.86 -7.77 11.21
CA GLY A 131 7.41 -6.62 11.99
C GLY A 131 7.35 -5.34 11.17
N THR A 132 8.36 -5.06 10.35
CA THR A 132 8.36 -3.87 9.48
C THR A 132 7.25 -3.93 8.43
N ALA A 133 7.08 -5.09 7.77
CA ALA A 133 6.03 -5.26 6.77
C ALA A 133 4.63 -5.04 7.34
N LEU A 134 4.36 -5.57 8.55
CA LEU A 134 3.10 -5.35 9.26
C LEU A 134 2.87 -3.89 9.62
N LEU A 135 3.91 -3.19 10.10
CA LEU A 135 3.83 -1.77 10.44
C LEU A 135 3.52 -0.93 9.19
N PHE A 136 4.15 -1.24 8.06
CA PHE A 136 3.90 -0.55 6.80
C PHE A 136 2.50 -0.83 6.27
N ALA A 137 2.07 -2.10 6.23
CA ALA A 137 0.71 -2.47 5.82
C ALA A 137 -0.35 -1.78 6.69
N ARG A 138 -0.17 -1.77 8.02
CA ARG A 138 -1.05 -1.04 8.95
C ARG A 138 -1.07 0.46 8.64
N TRP A 139 0.07 1.06 8.36
CA TRP A 139 0.16 2.47 7.99
C TRP A 139 -0.60 2.76 6.69
N ALA A 140 -0.37 1.96 5.64
CA ALA A 140 -1.01 2.11 4.34
C ALA A 140 -2.54 1.94 4.40
N CYS A 141 -3.02 1.07 5.29
CA CYS A 141 -4.45 0.86 5.54
C CYS A 141 -5.06 1.86 6.52
N SER A 142 -4.24 2.62 7.28
CA SER A 142 -4.76 3.60 8.24
C SER A 142 -5.21 4.91 7.58
N ASP A 143 -6.28 5.51 8.11
CA ASP A 143 -6.82 6.83 7.75
C ASP A 143 -5.78 7.97 7.76
N ARG A 144 -4.63 7.78 8.41
CA ARG A 144 -3.55 8.77 8.51
C ARG A 144 -2.78 8.94 7.20
N GLY A 145 -2.70 7.90 6.35
CA GLY A 145 -2.11 7.99 5.01
C GLY A 145 -2.96 8.85 4.06
N ALA A 146 -4.28 8.78 4.20
CA ALA A 146 -5.23 9.60 3.47
C ALA A 146 -5.32 11.05 4.01
N ARG A 147 -5.34 11.23 5.34
CA ARG A 147 -5.56 12.54 5.99
C ARG A 147 -4.34 13.46 6.03
N ARG A 148 -3.09 12.95 6.09
CA ARG A 148 -1.87 13.79 6.07
C ARG A 148 -1.66 14.52 4.74
N ARG A 149 -2.20 14.01 3.63
CA ARG A 149 -2.15 14.67 2.31
C ARG A 149 -3.14 15.83 2.19
N GLY A 150 -4.33 15.70 2.77
CA GLY A 150 -5.34 16.77 2.74
C GLY A 150 -4.94 18.04 3.50
N ARG A 151 -3.99 17.95 4.44
CA ARG A 151 -3.43 19.12 5.17
C ARG A 151 -2.22 19.77 4.49
N ALA A 152 -1.51 19.07 3.60
CA ALA A 152 -0.40 19.65 2.83
C ALA A 152 -0.87 20.37 1.54
N ALA A 153 -2.15 20.21 1.19
CA ALA A 153 -2.80 20.87 0.06
C ALA A 153 -3.63 22.11 0.48
N ARG A 154 -3.49 22.57 1.73
CA ARG A 154 -4.02 23.82 2.29
C ARG A 154 -2.86 24.65 2.80
#